data_AF-A0A1Y1LIF5-F1
#
_entry.id   AF-A0A1Y1LIF5-F1
#
_cell.length_a   1.000
_cell.length_b   1.000
_cell.length_c   1.000
_cell.angle_alpha   90.00
_cell.angle_beta   90.00
_cell.angle_gamma   90.00
#
_symmetry.space_group_name_H-M   'P 1'
#
loop_
_entity.id
_entity.type
_entity.pdbx_description
1 polymer ?
#
loop_
_entity_poly.entity_id
_entity_poly.type
_entity_poly.pdbx_seq_one_letter_code
_entity_poly.pdbx_strand_id
1 'polypeptide(L)'
;TNLNNDLKNSGLFLPPDPSPTALVGGMVSTNCSGTNATRYGTMKDYVVNLTVVLADGSIIKTRNRPRKTSAGYNLNGLFAGSEGTLGIITEITLKLATVPPSHSVATVTFQNIRQAATAA
;
A
#
# COMPACT_ATOMS: atom_id res chain seq x y z
N THR A 1 4.89 -11.42 3.98
CA THR A 1 3.74 -12.21 3.43
C THR A 1 4.08 -12.77 2.05
N ASN A 2 3.55 -13.94 1.67
CA ASN A 2 3.76 -14.54 0.34
C ASN A 2 2.89 -13.95 -0.79
N LEU A 3 2.19 -12.82 -0.56
CA LEU A 3 1.17 -12.28 -1.48
C LEU A 3 1.67 -12.10 -2.93
N ASN A 4 2.85 -11.51 -3.12
CA ASN A 4 3.40 -11.33 -4.48
C ASN A 4 3.86 -12.66 -5.11
N ASN A 5 4.23 -13.66 -4.30
CA ASN A 5 4.52 -15.01 -4.79
C ASN A 5 3.22 -15.68 -5.26
N ASP A 6 2.14 -15.54 -4.51
CA ASP A 6 0.82 -16.11 -4.84
C ASP A 6 0.23 -15.45 -6.10
N LEU A 7 0.50 -14.16 -6.31
CA LEU A 7 0.04 -13.40 -7.47
C LEU A 7 0.89 -13.60 -8.74
N LYS A 8 2.04 -14.28 -8.66
CA LYS A 8 3.03 -14.34 -9.74
C LYS A 8 2.46 -14.80 -11.09
N ASN A 9 1.51 -15.73 -11.08
CA ASN A 9 0.88 -16.27 -12.29
C ASN A 9 -0.25 -15.41 -12.87
N SER A 10 -0.68 -14.38 -12.14
CA SER A 10 -1.77 -13.49 -12.57
C SER A 10 -1.31 -12.35 -13.49
N GLY A 11 0.01 -12.14 -13.61
CA GLY A 11 0.57 -10.95 -14.26
C GLY A 11 0.36 -9.65 -13.46
N LEU A 12 -0.11 -9.76 -12.21
CA LEU A 12 -0.34 -8.65 -11.29
C LEU A 12 0.58 -8.76 -10.08
N PHE A 13 0.84 -7.62 -9.43
CA PHE A 13 1.61 -7.54 -8.18
C PHE A 13 1.13 -6.38 -7.31
N LEU A 14 1.46 -6.43 -6.01
CA LEU A 14 1.34 -5.31 -5.09
C LEU A 14 2.67 -4.52 -5.07
N PRO A 15 2.69 -3.25 -5.53
CA PRO A 15 3.94 -2.49 -5.67
C PRO A 15 4.61 -2.00 -4.39
N PRO A 16 3.88 -1.64 -3.31
CA PRO A 16 4.49 -1.38 -2.02
C PRO A 16 5.32 -2.59 -1.58
N ASP A 17 6.63 -2.39 -1.45
CA ASP A 17 7.61 -3.42 -1.15
C ASP A 17 8.21 -3.18 0.25
N PRO A 18 7.57 -3.72 1.31
CA PRO A 18 8.03 -3.56 2.69
C PRO A 18 9.15 -4.57 3.00
N SER A 19 9.64 -4.54 4.24
CA SER A 19 10.53 -5.60 4.75
C SER A 19 9.94 -7.01 4.57
N PRO A 20 10.77 -8.05 4.34
CA PRO A 20 10.29 -9.41 4.04
C PRO A 20 9.31 -10.03 5.07
N THR A 21 9.44 -9.61 6.33
CA THR A 21 8.61 -10.08 7.45
C THR A 21 7.28 -9.34 7.60
N ALA A 22 7.06 -8.26 6.84
CA ALA A 22 5.86 -7.45 6.98
C ALA A 22 4.61 -8.23 6.53
N LEU A 23 3.50 -7.93 7.23
CA LEU A 23 2.16 -8.42 6.91
C LEU A 23 1.35 -7.28 6.31
N VAL A 24 0.42 -7.60 5.41
CA VAL A 24 -0.43 -6.62 4.72
C VAL A 24 -1.20 -5.73 5.69
N GLY A 25 -1.69 -6.32 6.80
CA GLY A 25 -2.30 -5.56 7.91
C GLY A 25 -1.39 -4.48 8.45
N GLY A 26 -0.17 -4.85 8.83
CA GLY A 26 0.84 -3.90 9.31
C GLY A 26 1.22 -2.84 8.28
N MET A 27 1.33 -3.23 7.00
CA MET A 27 1.62 -2.28 5.91
C MET A 27 0.53 -1.21 5.78
N VAL A 28 -0.75 -1.58 5.90
CA VAL A 28 -1.85 -0.62 5.87
C VAL A 28 -1.86 0.22 7.14
N SER A 29 -1.75 -0.41 8.30
CA SER A 29 -1.76 0.29 9.59
C SER A 29 -0.65 1.32 9.70
N THR A 30 0.52 1.10 9.11
CA THR A 30 1.66 2.03 9.13
C THR A 30 1.74 2.94 7.90
N ASN A 31 0.81 2.78 6.95
CA ASN A 31 0.88 3.41 5.62
C ASN A 31 2.27 3.26 4.96
N CYS A 32 2.72 2.02 4.81
CA CYS A 32 4.04 1.70 4.31
C CYS A 32 4.35 2.37 2.95
N SER A 33 5.58 2.85 2.83
CA SER A 33 6.18 3.31 1.58
C SER A 33 7.42 2.46 1.26
N GLY A 34 7.93 2.57 0.04
CA GLY A 34 9.12 1.85 -0.42
C GLY A 34 9.74 2.54 -1.63
N THR A 35 10.79 1.96 -2.20
CA THR A 35 11.49 2.50 -3.38
C THR A 35 10.55 2.71 -4.57
N ASN A 36 9.54 1.86 -4.69
CA ASN A 36 8.50 1.94 -5.73
C ASN A 36 7.48 3.06 -5.51
N ALA A 37 7.46 3.72 -4.35
CA ALA A 37 6.43 4.71 -4.02
C ALA A 37 6.42 5.93 -4.95
N THR A 38 7.56 6.29 -5.54
CA THR A 38 7.67 7.39 -6.51
C THR A 38 6.79 7.16 -7.74
N ARG A 39 6.74 5.93 -8.25
CA ARG A 39 5.92 5.55 -9.41
C ARG A 39 4.52 5.09 -9.03
N TYR A 40 4.41 4.37 -7.92
CA TYR A 40 3.21 3.59 -7.60
C TYR A 40 2.38 4.16 -6.46
N GLY A 41 2.90 5.10 -5.67
CA GLY A 41 2.25 5.63 -4.47
C GLY A 41 2.47 4.76 -3.23
N THR A 42 1.81 5.14 -2.15
CA THR A 42 1.92 4.51 -0.82
C THR A 42 0.83 3.47 -0.57
N MET A 43 0.94 2.71 0.53
CA MET A 43 -0.02 1.63 0.81
C MET A 43 -1.47 2.11 0.86
N LYS A 44 -1.76 3.31 1.42
CA LYS A 44 -3.13 3.87 1.44
C LYS A 44 -3.76 3.97 0.05
N ASP A 45 -2.94 4.23 -0.98
CA ASP A 45 -3.43 4.39 -2.34
C ASP A 45 -3.94 3.05 -2.89
N TYR A 46 -3.41 1.93 -2.38
CA TYR A 46 -3.79 0.58 -2.79
C TYR A 46 -5.00 0.01 -2.06
N VAL A 47 -5.45 0.63 -0.97
CA VAL A 47 -6.58 0.16 -0.17
C VAL A 47 -7.91 0.55 -0.82
N VAL A 48 -8.69 -0.46 -1.21
CA VAL A 48 -10.06 -0.30 -1.73
C VAL A 48 -11.05 -0.35 -0.57
N ASN A 49 -10.91 -1.31 0.33
CA ASN A 49 -11.79 -1.52 1.49
C ASN A 49 -11.03 -2.19 2.64
N LEU A 50 -11.46 -1.91 3.87
CA LEU A 50 -10.98 -2.52 5.11
C LEU A 50 -12.17 -3.06 5.91
N THR A 51 -12.01 -4.25 6.47
CA THR A 51 -12.83 -4.73 7.58
C THR A 51 -12.04 -4.50 8.86
N VAL A 52 -12.61 -3.76 9.81
CA VAL A 52 -11.94 -3.34 11.05
C VAL A 52 -12.80 -3.70 12.26
N VAL A 53 -12.17 -4.27 13.28
CA VAL A 53 -12.77 -4.49 14.60
C VAL A 53 -12.40 -3.30 15.49
N LEU A 54 -13.40 -2.57 15.97
CA LEU A 54 -13.20 -1.43 16.88
C LEU A 54 -13.01 -1.89 18.33
N ALA A 55 -12.64 -0.96 19.21
CA ALA A 55 -12.35 -1.25 20.62
C ALA A 55 -13.55 -1.78 21.41
N ASP A 56 -14.77 -1.43 21.00
CA ASP A 56 -16.03 -1.94 21.56
C ASP A 56 -16.43 -3.33 21.01
N GLY A 57 -15.62 -3.90 20.11
CA GLY A 57 -15.88 -5.16 19.43
C GLY A 57 -16.78 -5.05 18.20
N SER A 58 -17.27 -3.85 17.86
CA SER A 58 -18.06 -3.65 16.64
C SER A 58 -17.19 -3.84 15.39
N ILE A 59 -17.78 -4.43 14.36
CA ILE A 59 -17.12 -4.69 13.07
C ILE A 59 -17.64 -3.68 12.06
N ILE A 60 -16.74 -2.87 11.52
CA ILE A 60 -17.06 -1.91 10.47
C ILE A 60 -16.41 -2.29 9.16
N LYS A 61 -17.06 -1.93 8.05
CA LYS A 61 -16.49 -1.98 6.70
C LYS A 61 -16.37 -0.56 6.19
N THR A 62 -15.16 -0.15 5.82
CA THR A 62 -14.89 1.24 5.44
C THR A 62 -15.48 1.60 4.08
N ARG A 63 -15.64 0.62 3.19
CA ARG A 63 -16.25 0.83 1.87
C ARG A 63 -16.88 -0.46 1.33
N ASN A 64 -17.86 -0.33 0.45
CA ASN A 64 -18.31 -1.46 -0.38
C ASN A 64 -17.46 -1.57 -1.66
N ARG A 65 -17.86 -2.44 -2.61
CA ARG A 65 -17.13 -2.70 -3.87
C ARG A 65 -17.03 -1.53 -4.90
N PRO A 66 -17.74 -0.38 -4.86
CA PRO A 66 -17.70 0.55 -5.99
C PRO A 66 -16.36 1.30 -6.10
N ARG A 67 -15.80 1.31 -7.31
CA ARG A 67 -14.49 1.91 -7.65
C ARG A 67 -14.43 3.43 -7.42
N LYS A 68 -15.56 4.13 -7.56
CA LYS A 68 -15.74 5.55 -7.22
C LYS A 68 -16.91 5.68 -6.25
N THR A 69 -16.78 6.54 -5.24
CA THR A 69 -17.85 6.88 -4.31
C THR A 69 -17.59 8.24 -3.69
N SER A 70 -18.65 8.99 -3.46
CA SER A 70 -18.67 10.22 -2.64
C SER A 70 -19.68 10.09 -1.50
N ALA A 71 -20.14 8.87 -1.22
CA ALA A 71 -21.07 8.60 -0.13
C ALA A 71 -20.32 8.58 1.21
N GLY A 72 -20.34 9.71 1.92
CA GLY A 72 -19.77 9.84 3.26
C GLY A 72 -18.25 10.04 3.30
N TYR A 73 -17.68 9.86 4.49
CA TYR A 73 -16.27 10.11 4.77
C TYR A 73 -15.35 9.00 4.25
N ASN A 74 -14.12 9.36 3.90
CA ASN A 74 -13.10 8.40 3.50
C ASN A 74 -12.48 7.70 4.73
N LEU A 75 -13.19 6.69 5.26
CA LEU A 75 -12.73 5.92 6.40
C LEU A 75 -11.47 5.08 6.10
N ASN A 76 -11.20 4.72 4.84
CA ASN A 76 -9.95 4.01 4.48
C ASN A 76 -8.73 4.84 4.91
N GLY A 77 -8.77 6.15 4.64
CA GLY A 77 -7.68 7.06 4.99
C GLY A 77 -7.54 7.31 6.49
N LEU A 78 -8.58 7.05 7.28
CA LEU A 78 -8.55 7.17 8.73
C LEU A 78 -7.80 5.98 9.37
N PHE A 79 -8.02 4.75 8.88
CA PHE A 79 -7.36 3.55 9.41
C PHE A 79 -5.98 3.30 8.81
N ALA A 80 -5.74 3.73 7.56
CA ALA A 80 -4.42 3.67 6.96
C ALA A 80 -3.47 4.66 7.63
N GLY A 81 -2.41 4.17 8.28
CA GLY A 81 -1.52 5.01 9.11
C GLY A 81 -1.97 5.16 10.57
N SER A 82 -3.03 4.46 11.00
CA SER A 82 -3.50 4.51 12.40
C SER A 82 -2.61 3.74 13.39
N GLU A 83 -1.67 2.94 12.91
CA GLU A 83 -0.80 2.07 13.70
C GLU A 83 -1.56 1.11 14.65
N GLY A 84 -2.84 0.83 14.34
CA GLY A 84 -3.70 -0.03 15.16
C GLY A 84 -4.36 0.66 16.35
N THR A 85 -4.20 1.98 16.51
CA THR A 85 -4.78 2.74 17.62
C THR A 85 -6.29 2.93 17.53
N LEU A 86 -6.84 2.92 16.31
CA LEU A 86 -8.26 3.14 16.04
C LEU A 86 -9.06 1.84 15.90
N GLY A 87 -8.39 0.70 15.80
CA GLY A 87 -9.01 -0.61 15.59
C GLY A 87 -8.06 -1.62 14.95
N ILE A 88 -8.49 -2.89 14.94
CA ILE A 88 -7.72 -4.00 14.39
C ILE A 88 -8.23 -4.32 12.99
N ILE A 89 -7.35 -4.20 11.98
CA ILE A 89 -7.67 -4.54 10.60
C ILE A 89 -7.63 -6.07 10.44
N THR A 90 -8.74 -6.67 10.02
CA THR A 90 -8.88 -8.13 9.87
C THR A 90 -8.94 -8.57 8.41
N GLU A 91 -9.51 -7.76 7.52
CA GLU A 91 -9.57 -8.05 6.08
C GLU A 91 -9.26 -6.80 5.27
N ILE A 92 -8.60 -6.99 4.13
CA ILE A 92 -8.17 -5.89 3.26
C ILE A 92 -8.48 -6.26 1.82
N THR A 93 -9.19 -5.38 1.12
CA THR A 93 -9.32 -5.44 -0.34
C THR A 93 -8.34 -4.47 -0.97
N LEU A 94 -7.41 -4.98 -1.77
CA LEU A 94 -6.37 -4.20 -2.44
C LEU A 94 -6.62 -4.10 -3.93
N LYS A 95 -6.21 -2.97 -4.51
CA LYS A 95 -5.96 -2.88 -5.95
C LYS A 95 -4.58 -3.50 -6.23
N LEU A 96 -4.40 -4.05 -7.42
CA LEU A 96 -3.11 -4.58 -7.86
C LEU A 96 -2.64 -3.82 -9.12
N ALA A 97 -1.33 -3.79 -9.34
CA ALA A 97 -0.73 -3.25 -10.55
C ALA A 97 -0.31 -4.36 -11.49
N THR A 98 -0.23 -4.07 -12.79
CA THR A 98 0.32 -4.99 -13.79
C THR A 98 1.84 -5.04 -13.70
N VAL A 99 2.42 -6.24 -13.77
CA VAL A 99 3.87 -6.42 -13.83
C VAL A 99 4.39 -5.79 -15.13
N PRO A 100 5.35 -4.85 -15.07
CA PRO A 100 5.89 -4.22 -16.27
C PRO A 100 6.62 -5.24 -17.16
N PRO A 101 6.50 -5.13 -18.49
CA PRO A 101 7.12 -6.06 -19.42
C PRO A 101 8.66 -5.96 -19.44
N SER A 102 9.19 -4.80 -19.05
CA SER A 102 10.63 -4.54 -19.00
C SER A 102 10.99 -3.63 -17.82
N HIS A 103 12.15 -3.88 -17.23
CA HIS A 103 12.76 -3.06 -16.20
C HIS A 103 14.25 -2.91 -16.49
N SER A 104 14.79 -1.72 -16.26
CA SER A 104 16.22 -1.45 -16.37
C SER A 104 16.67 -0.61 -15.18
N VAL A 105 17.88 -0.88 -14.69
CA VAL A 105 18.47 -0.19 -13.55
C VAL A 105 19.76 0.45 -14.03
N ALA A 106 19.96 1.73 -13.71
CA ALA A 106 21.17 2.47 -14.01
C ALA A 106 21.74 3.06 -12.71
N THR A 107 23.07 3.03 -12.59
CA THR A 107 23.81 3.62 -11.47
C THR A 107 24.69 4.73 -12.02
N VAL A 108 24.58 5.93 -11.46
CA VAL A 108 25.34 7.11 -11.88
C VAL A 108 26.07 7.68 -10.66
N THR A 109 27.32 8.11 -10.85
CA THR A 109 28.12 8.76 -9.81
C THR A 109 28.19 10.26 -10.04
N PHE A 110 28.21 11.04 -8.96
CA PHE A 110 28.27 12.51 -9.00
C PHE A 110 29.39 13.00 -8.08
N GLN A 111 29.98 14.15 -8.40
CA GLN A 111 31.10 14.71 -7.63
C GLN A 111 30.66 15.27 -6.27
N ASN A 112 29.40 15.68 -6.13
CA ASN A 112 28.85 16.18 -4.88
C ASN A 112 27.33 15.96 -4.79
N ILE A 113 26.79 16.06 -3.56
CA ILE A 113 25.37 15.84 -3.25
C ILE A 113 24.45 16.80 -4.01
N ARG A 114 24.89 18.05 -4.25
CA ARG A 114 24.08 19.06 -4.95
C ARG A 114 23.83 18.68 -6.42
N GLN A 115 24.86 18.17 -7.10
CA GLN A 115 24.72 17.67 -8.48
C GLN A 115 23.76 16.47 -8.53
N ALA A 116 23.87 15.54 -7.57
CA ALA A 116 22.96 14.40 -7.48
C ALA A 116 21.49 14.83 -7.27
N ALA A 117 21.25 15.78 -6.36
CA ALA A 117 19.89 16.27 -6.08
C ALA A 117 19.25 17.05 -7.24
N THR A 118 20.06 17.66 -8.11
CA THR A 118 19.55 18.40 -9.29
C THR A 118 19.19 17.47 -10.45
N ALA A 119 19.77 16.27 -10.48
CA ALA A 119 19.52 15.26 -11.51
C ALA A 119 18.33 14.34 -11.18
N ALA A 120 17.87 14.33 -9.92
CA ALA A 120 16.72 13.57 -9.44
C ALA A 120 15.40 14.30 -9.73
#